data_AF-A0A1G7WNY4-F1
#
_entry.id   AF-A0A1G7WNY4-F1
#
_cell.length_a   1.000
_cell.length_b   1.000
_cell.length_c   1.000
_cell.angle_alpha   90.00
_cell.angle_beta   90.00
_cell.angle_gamma   90.00
#
_symmetry.space_group_name_H-M   'P 1'
#
loop_
_entity.id
_entity.type
_entity.pdbx_description
1 polymer ?
#
loop_
_entity_poly.entity_id
_entity_poly.type
_entity_poly.pdbx_seq_one_letter_code
_entity_poly.pdbx_strand_id
1 'polypeptide(L)'
;MKKAVRLLKEEAEPIARLSGNDRERTVGWVYLWNSSELSVLWLDEQVPAGSIEPPLHPEVLAEAKSSTPVKVIEYLEALSSGGEHTQISRP
;
A
#
# COMPACT_ATOMS: atom_id res chain seq x y z
N MET A 1 -22.42 -12.32 -31.56
CA MET A 1 -21.88 -11.29 -30.65
C MET A 1 -21.28 -11.98 -29.44
N LYS A 2 -19.95 -12.07 -29.33
CA LYS A 2 -19.30 -12.61 -28.14
C LYS A 2 -19.27 -11.48 -27.11
N LYS A 3 -20.07 -11.57 -26.04
CA LYS A 3 -19.92 -10.71 -24.86
C LYS A 3 -18.47 -10.89 -24.43
N ALA A 4 -17.65 -9.87 -24.63
CA ALA A 4 -16.33 -9.83 -24.04
C ALA A 4 -16.55 -9.69 -22.54
N VAL A 5 -16.71 -10.82 -21.87
CA VAL A 5 -16.24 -10.97 -20.50
C VAL A 5 -14.72 -10.83 -20.61
N ARG A 6 -14.25 -9.58 -20.77
CA ARG A 6 -13.09 -9.13 -20.01
C ARG A 6 -13.61 -9.28 -18.57
N LEU A 7 -13.57 -10.47 -17.95
CA LEU A 7 -12.44 -10.85 -17.10
C LEU A 7 -11.76 -9.55 -16.74
N LEU A 8 -12.33 -8.87 -15.74
CA LEU A 8 -11.68 -7.81 -14.99
C LEU A 8 -10.28 -8.35 -14.74
N LYS A 9 -9.33 -8.01 -15.62
CA LYS A 9 -7.96 -8.33 -15.34
C LYS A 9 -7.70 -7.57 -14.06
N GLU A 10 -7.22 -8.31 -13.07
CA GLU A 10 -6.75 -7.78 -11.80
C GLU A 10 -5.53 -6.90 -12.15
N GLU A 11 -5.83 -5.69 -12.61
CA GLU A 11 -4.85 -4.65 -12.84
C GLU A 11 -4.69 -3.92 -11.51
N ALA A 12 -3.43 -3.70 -11.17
CA ALA A 12 -3.02 -3.03 -9.97
C ALA A 12 -2.14 -1.85 -10.37
N GLU A 13 -2.42 -0.69 -9.80
CA GLU A 13 -1.66 0.52 -10.07
C GLU A 13 -0.80 0.86 -8.86
N PRO A 14 0.49 1.18 -9.04
CA PRO A 14 1.31 1.66 -7.94
C PRO A 14 0.85 3.07 -7.56
N ILE A 15 0.38 3.24 -6.33
CA ILE A 15 -0.17 4.53 -5.86
C ILE A 15 0.76 5.25 -4.88
N ALA A 16 1.67 4.53 -4.23
CA ALA A 16 2.63 5.11 -3.31
C ALA A 16 3.90 4.26 -3.18
N ARG A 17 4.98 4.91 -2.77
CA ARG A 17 6.29 4.32 -2.53
C ARG A 17 6.56 4.23 -1.04
N LEU A 18 7.12 3.11 -0.59
CA LEU A 18 7.63 2.94 0.76
C LEU A 18 9.13 3.21 0.78
N SER A 19 9.58 4.16 1.60
CA SER A 19 10.99 4.41 1.84
C SER A 19 11.42 3.82 3.20
N GLY A 20 12.66 3.35 3.28
CA GLY A 20 13.29 2.99 4.54
C GLY A 20 13.46 4.21 5.45
N ASN A 21 13.97 4.00 6.67
CA ASN A 21 14.19 5.10 7.64
C ASN A 21 15.18 6.17 7.15
N ASP A 22 16.08 5.82 6.22
CA ASP A 22 16.99 6.77 5.56
C ASP A 22 16.26 7.71 4.58
N ARG A 23 14.98 7.44 4.27
CA ARG A 23 14.10 8.14 3.31
C ARG A 23 14.59 8.14 1.86
N GLU A 24 15.79 7.65 1.57
CA GLU A 24 16.38 7.59 0.24
C GLU A 24 16.10 6.25 -0.44
N ARG A 25 16.15 5.15 0.32
CA ARG A 25 16.00 3.80 -0.21
C ARG A 25 14.53 3.43 -0.33
N THR A 26 14.11 3.10 -1.55
CA THR A 26 12.81 2.46 -1.76
C THR A 26 12.87 1.02 -1.28
N VAL A 27 12.01 0.68 -0.31
CA VAL A 27 11.92 -0.67 0.28
C VAL A 27 10.66 -1.40 -0.16
N GLY A 28 9.69 -0.70 -0.75
CA GLY A 28 8.49 -1.30 -1.30
C GLY A 28 7.60 -0.32 -2.06
N TRP A 29 6.50 -0.85 -2.59
CA TRP A 29 5.48 -0.11 -3.32
C TRP A 29 4.10 -0.53 -2.82
N VAL A 30 3.20 0.43 -2.72
CA VAL A 30 1.79 0.19 -2.43
C VAL A 30 1.03 0.20 -3.74
N TYR A 31 0.25 -0.85 -3.96
CA TYR A 31 -0.59 -1.05 -5.12
C TYR A 31 -2.06 -0.99 -4.73
N LEU A 32 -2.86 -0.30 -5.55
CA LEU A 32 -4.31 -0.34 -5.51
C LEU A 32 -4.81 -1.22 -6.64
N TRP A 33 -5.55 -2.27 -6.30
CA TRP A 33 -6.21 -3.13 -7.26
C TRP A 33 -7.56 -2.54 -7.66
N ASN A 34 -8.04 -2.91 -8.85
CA ASN A 34 -9.41 -2.59 -9.30
C ASN A 34 -10.51 -3.12 -8.36
N SER A 35 -10.19 -4.06 -7.48
CA SER A 35 -11.06 -4.57 -6.40
C SER A 35 -11.08 -3.68 -5.15
N SER A 36 -10.42 -2.52 -5.21
CA SER A 36 -10.12 -1.64 -4.07
C SER A 36 -9.22 -2.27 -3.01
N GLU A 37 -8.65 -3.45 -3.25
CA GLU A 37 -7.65 -4.04 -2.35
C GLU A 37 -6.35 -3.24 -2.40
N LEU A 38 -5.69 -3.09 -1.25
CA LEU A 38 -4.34 -2.57 -1.14
C LEU A 38 -3.36 -3.71 -0.90
N SER A 39 -2.28 -3.74 -1.66
CA SER A 39 -1.17 -4.68 -1.45
C SER A 39 0.15 -3.95 -1.40
N VAL A 40 1.12 -4.57 -0.71
CA VAL A 40 2.50 -4.07 -0.65
C VAL A 40 3.41 -5.03 -1.39
N LEU A 41 4.11 -4.52 -2.40
CA LEU A 41 5.24 -5.20 -3.02
C LEU A 41 6.52 -4.78 -2.30
N TRP A 42 7.15 -5.70 -1.59
CA TRP A 42 8.43 -5.47 -0.92
C TRP A 42 9.61 -5.67 -1.87
N LEU A 43 10.56 -4.74 -1.87
CA LEU A 43 11.82 -4.84 -2.63
C LEU A 43 12.99 -5.30 -1.74
N ASP A 44 12.95 -4.95 -0.45
CA ASP A 44 13.87 -5.47 0.56
C ASP A 44 13.08 -5.78 1.83
N GLU A 45 12.84 -7.08 2.08
CA GLU A 45 12.06 -7.54 3.21
C GLU A 45 12.76 -7.38 4.57
N GLN A 46 14.07 -7.13 4.58
CA GLN A 46 14.84 -6.96 5.81
C GLN A 46 14.79 -5.52 6.32
N VAL A 47 14.39 -4.56 5.47
CA VAL A 47 14.35 -3.15 5.82
C VAL A 47 12.91 -2.70 6.08
N PRO A 48 12.59 -2.27 7.30
CA PRO A 48 11.27 -1.73 7.61
C PRO A 48 11.03 -0.40 6.88
N ALA A 49 9.79 -0.15 6.45
CA ALA A 49 9.44 1.16 5.92
C ALA A 49 9.33 2.19 7.06
N GLY A 50 9.91 3.36 6.82
CA GLY A 50 9.84 4.52 7.71
C GLY A 50 8.87 5.59 7.20
N SER A 51 8.58 5.62 5.90
CA SER A 51 7.64 6.59 5.32
C SER A 51 6.98 6.07 4.05
N ILE A 52 5.86 6.68 3.70
CA ILE A 52 5.11 6.46 2.46
C ILE A 52 4.96 7.79 1.70
N GLU A 53 5.13 7.76 0.38
CA GLU A 53 5.02 8.94 -0.48
C GLU A 53 4.30 8.60 -1.80
N PRO A 54 3.21 9.30 -2.16
CA PRO A 54 2.48 10.25 -1.31
C PRO A 54 1.78 9.54 -0.13
N PRO A 55 1.45 10.28 0.95
CA PRO A 55 0.52 9.78 1.96
C PRO A 55 -0.79 9.30 1.32
N LEU A 56 -1.33 8.18 1.80
CA LEU A 56 -2.60 7.66 1.26
C LEU A 56 -3.76 8.54 1.70
N HIS A 57 -4.65 8.85 0.76
CA HIS A 57 -5.86 9.60 1.05
C HIS A 57 -6.78 8.78 1.98
N PRO A 58 -7.42 9.39 2.99
CA PRO A 58 -8.32 8.67 3.90
C PRO A 58 -9.44 7.91 3.20
N GLU A 59 -9.90 8.41 2.04
CA GLU A 59 -10.92 7.75 1.22
C GLU A 59 -10.42 6.42 0.64
N VAL A 60 -9.18 6.36 0.14
CA VAL A 60 -8.55 5.13 -0.37
C VAL A 60 -8.47 4.08 0.75
N LEU A 61 -8.05 4.50 1.95
CA LEU A 61 -8.00 3.62 3.12
C LEU A 61 -9.40 3.15 3.53
N ALA A 62 -10.41 4.02 3.48
CA ALA A 62 -11.78 3.67 3.83
C ALA A 62 -12.40 2.65 2.86
N GLU A 63 -12.19 2.82 1.56
CA GLU A 63 -12.67 1.88 0.53
C GLU A 63 -12.00 0.50 0.67
N ALA A 64 -10.71 0.48 0.95
CA ALA A 64 -9.92 -0.73 1.06
C ALA A 64 -10.22 -1.58 2.30
N LYS A 65 -10.86 -1.03 3.35
CA LYS A 65 -11.17 -1.73 4.61
C LYS A 65 -11.96 -3.03 4.44
N SER A 66 -12.74 -3.16 3.36
CA SER A 66 -13.59 -4.34 3.12
C SER A 66 -12.88 -5.48 2.39
N SER A 67 -11.83 -5.17 1.63
CA SER A 67 -11.10 -6.11 0.76
C SER A 67 -9.66 -6.36 1.22
N THR A 68 -9.13 -5.51 2.10
CA THR A 68 -7.74 -5.55 2.56
C THR A 68 -7.66 -6.05 4.01
N PRO A 69 -6.70 -6.92 4.36
CA PRO A 69 -6.48 -7.31 5.75
C PRO A 69 -6.28 -6.09 6.66
N VAL A 70 -6.96 -6.07 7.82
CA VAL A 70 -6.95 -4.94 8.77
C VAL A 70 -5.53 -4.49 9.11
N LYS A 71 -4.60 -5.43 9.34
CA LYS A 71 -3.19 -5.12 9.65
C LYS A 71 -2.50 -4.32 8.55
N VAL A 72 -2.82 -4.56 7.28
CA VAL A 72 -2.26 -3.80 6.15
C VAL A 72 -2.83 -2.39 6.13
N ILE A 73 -4.12 -2.21 6.40
CA ILE A 73 -4.74 -0.89 6.52
C ILE A 73 -4.10 -0.09 7.66
N GLU A 74 -4.02 -0.67 8.86
CA GLU A 74 -3.40 -0.03 10.03
C GLU A 74 -1.93 0.35 9.77
N TYR A 75 -1.18 -0.54 9.10
CA TYR A 75 0.21 -0.30 8.70
C TYR A 75 0.34 0.91 7.77
N LEU A 76 -0.48 0.96 6.72
CA LEU A 76 -0.42 2.04 5.71
C LEU A 76 -0.97 3.37 6.24
N GLU A 77 -1.98 3.34 7.12
CA GLU A 77 -2.51 4.51 7.81
C GLU A 77 -1.47 5.14 8.75
N ALA A 78 -0.75 4.30 9.51
CA ALA A 78 0.31 4.75 10.40
C ALA A 78 1.47 5.40 9.63
N LEU A 79 1.88 4.82 8.50
CA LEU A 79 2.89 5.42 7.62
C LEU A 79 2.41 6.75 7.01
N SER A 80 1.15 6.83 6.59
CA SER A 80 0.58 8.02 5.93
C SER A 80 0.41 9.20 6.88
N SER A 81 0.20 8.92 8.17
CA SER A 81 0.02 9.95 9.21
C SER A 81 1.34 10.55 9.70
N GLY A 82 2.49 10.07 9.21
CA GLY A 82 3.81 10.60 9.55
C GLY A 82 4.17 10.47 11.04
N GLY A 83 3.59 9.49 11.74
CA GLY A 83 3.78 9.32 13.18
C GLY A 83 5.26 9.26 13.55
N GLU A 84 5.72 10.29 14.27
CA GLU A 84 7.10 10.41 14.71
C GLU A 84 7.42 9.26 15.69
N HIS A 85 8.50 8.53 15.43
CA HIS A 85 9.13 7.55 16.32
C HIS A 85 8.53 6.14 16.44
N THR A 86 8.31 5.38 15.36
CA THR A 86 8.49 3.91 15.48
C THR A 86 8.81 3.29 14.12
N GLN A 87 9.81 2.41 14.11
CA GLN A 87 10.06 1.46 13.03
C GLN A 87 8.79 0.64 12.76
N ILE A 88 8.03 0.95 11.70
CA ILE A 88 6.78 0.24 11.42
C ILE A 88 7.13 -1.08 10.73
N SER A 89 6.87 -2.18 11.44
CA SER A 89 7.12 -3.54 10.96
C SER A 89 6.02 -4.00 10.02
N ARG A 90 6.40 -4.76 8.97
CA ARG A 90 5.46 -5.27 7.96
C ARG A 90 4.28 -6.04 8.59
N PRO A 91 3.06 -5.90 8.05
CA PRO A 91 1.86 -6.61 8.52
C PRO A 91 1.85 -8.10 8.19
#